data_AF-A0A9D3UED4-F1
#
_entry.id   AF-A0A9D3UED4-F1
#
_cell.length_a   1.000
_cell.length_b   1.000
_cell.length_c   1.000
_cell.angle_alpha   90.00
_cell.angle_beta   90.00
_cell.angle_gamma   90.00
#
_symmetry.space_group_name_H-M   'P 1'
#
loop_
_entity.id
_entity.type
_entity.pdbx_description
1 polymer ?
#
loop_
_entity_poly.entity_id
_entity_poly.type
_entity_poly.pdbx_seq_one_letter_code
_entity_poly.pdbx_strand_id
1 'polypeptide(L)'
;MVPDRLTLQTIEIKSTETFRQYVPRWRDISAQVEPPLTKTEIAVLFISTLKAPLYDKLVGSATKDFADIVISGELIENAIKSGRMEGPESSKGQHP
;
A
#
# COMPACT_ATOMS: atom_id res chain seq x y z
N MET A 1 -12.99 10.47 18.54
CA MET A 1 -13.41 10.75 17.15
C MET A 1 -13.26 9.46 16.39
N VAL A 2 -14.34 8.96 15.77
CA VAL A 2 -14.29 7.73 14.97
C VAL A 2 -13.63 8.07 13.63
N PRO A 3 -12.65 7.29 13.14
CA PRO A 3 -12.09 7.50 11.82
C PRO A 3 -13.15 7.28 10.75
N ASP A 4 -13.19 8.15 9.75
CA ASP A 4 -14.07 8.00 8.60
C ASP A 4 -13.28 7.54 7.35
N ARG A 5 -13.99 7.27 6.25
CA ARG A 5 -13.38 6.82 4.99
C ARG A 5 -12.33 7.80 4.44
N LEU A 6 -12.49 9.11 4.66
CA LEU A 6 -11.49 10.10 4.24
C LEU A 6 -10.24 10.01 5.10
N THR A 7 -10.41 9.87 6.42
CA THR A 7 -9.29 9.66 7.34
C THR A 7 -8.44 8.46 6.92
N LEU A 8 -9.05 7.34 6.50
CA LEU A 8 -8.29 6.18 6.01
C LEU A 8 -7.40 6.47 4.81
N GLN A 9 -7.83 7.32 3.88
CA GLN A 9 -7.02 7.68 2.71
C GLN A 9 -5.80 8.51 3.08
N THR A 10 -5.79 9.15 4.25
CA THR A 10 -4.63 9.89 4.77
C THR A 10 -3.61 8.99 5.47
N ILE A 11 -3.96 7.73 5.73
CA ILE A 11 -3.09 6.73 6.37
C ILE A 11 -2.17 6.15 5.31
N GLU A 12 -1.40 6.99 4.64
CA GLU A 12 -0.50 6.55 3.58
C GLU A 12 0.71 5.80 4.15
N ILE A 13 1.27 4.87 3.37
CA ILE A 13 2.53 4.22 3.73
C ILE A 13 3.69 5.23 3.68
N LYS A 14 4.46 5.32 4.77
CA LYS A 14 5.62 6.21 4.89
C LYS A 14 6.85 5.57 4.24
N SER A 15 7.72 6.39 3.65
CA SER A 15 8.99 5.91 3.07
C SER A 15 9.93 5.23 4.09
N THR A 16 9.74 5.53 5.38
CA THR A 16 10.52 4.98 6.49
C THR A 16 9.90 3.74 7.12
N GLU A 17 8.64 3.40 6.80
CA GLU A 17 7.98 2.21 7.34
C GLU A 17 8.02 1.08 6.32
N THR A 18 8.07 -0.15 6.81
CA THR A 18 7.95 -1.32 5.93
C THR A 18 6.49 -1.67 5.70
N PHE A 19 6.19 -2.30 4.56
CA PHE A 19 4.85 -2.79 4.24
C PHE A 19 4.28 -3.68 5.35
N ARG A 20 5.13 -4.51 5.97
CA ARG A 20 4.77 -5.37 7.11
C ARG A 20 4.39 -4.60 8.38
N GLN A 21 4.92 -3.41 8.59
CA GLN A 21 4.52 -2.51 9.69
C GLN A 21 3.27 -1.71 9.33
N TYR A 22 3.12 -1.36 8.06
CA TYR A 22 2.02 -0.58 7.53
C TYR A 22 0.68 -1.32 7.61
N VAL A 23 0.65 -2.58 7.16
CA VAL A 23 -0.58 -3.41 7.11
C VAL A 23 -1.33 -3.47 8.45
N PRO A 24 -0.71 -3.83 9.59
CA PRO A 24 -1.42 -3.86 10.87
C PRO A 24 -1.88 -2.48 11.32
N ARG A 25 -1.09 -1.42 11.09
CA ARG A 25 -1.45 -0.03 11.42
C ARG A 25 -2.70 0.42 10.65
N TRP A 26 -2.73 0.17 9.35
CA TRP A 26 -3.88 0.52 8.53
C TRP A 26 -5.13 -0.30 8.91
N ARG A 27 -4.96 -1.59 9.19
CA ARG A 27 -6.05 -2.49 9.60
C ARG A 27 -6.67 -2.10 10.94
N ASP A 28 -5.87 -1.66 11.90
CA ASP A 28 -6.36 -1.21 13.21
C ASP A 28 -7.27 0.01 13.08
N ILE A 29 -6.90 0.96 12.22
CA ILE A 29 -7.69 2.17 11.97
C ILE A 29 -8.94 1.84 11.13
N SER A 30 -8.82 0.96 10.14
CA SER A 30 -9.97 0.60 9.29
C SER A 30 -11.03 -0.23 10.00
N ALA A 31 -10.63 -1.01 11.03
CA ALA A 31 -11.57 -1.70 11.91
C ALA A 31 -12.42 -0.75 12.77
N GLN A 32 -11.99 0.50 12.94
CA GLN A 32 -12.71 1.52 13.71
C GLN A 32 -13.69 2.33 12.86
N VAL A 33 -13.70 2.17 11.53
CA VAL A 33 -14.57 2.97 10.64
C VAL A 33 -16.02 2.50 10.71
N GLU A 34 -16.94 3.46 10.87
CA GLU A 34 -18.38 3.23 10.82
C GLU A 34 -19.06 3.99 9.66
N PRO A 35 -19.94 3.33 8.89
CA PRO A 35 -20.27 1.90 8.93
C PRO A 35 -19.08 1.00 8.48
N PRO A 36 -19.06 -0.29 8.87
CA PRO A 36 -17.98 -1.21 8.50
C PRO A 36 -17.77 -1.27 6.99
N LEU A 37 -16.51 -1.33 6.59
CA LEU A 37 -16.11 -1.42 5.19
C LEU A 37 -16.39 -2.82 4.62
N THR A 38 -16.87 -2.87 3.38
CA THR A 38 -16.92 -4.11 2.61
C THR A 38 -15.52 -4.61 2.24
N LYS A 39 -15.41 -5.90 1.90
CA LYS A 39 -14.12 -6.48 1.45
C LYS A 39 -13.52 -5.74 0.26
N THR A 40 -14.38 -5.30 -0.67
CA THR A 40 -13.98 -4.51 -1.84
C THR A 40 -13.51 -3.12 -1.46
N GLU A 41 -14.24 -2.41 -0.57
CA GLU A 41 -13.80 -1.10 -0.08
C GLU A 41 -12.44 -1.19 0.64
N ILE A 42 -12.23 -2.23 1.46
CA ILE A 42 -10.95 -2.46 2.14
C ILE A 42 -9.81 -2.58 1.11
N ALA A 43 -9.99 -3.39 0.07
CA ALA A 43 -8.97 -3.56 -0.96
C ALA A 43 -8.67 -2.25 -1.71
N VAL A 44 -9.72 -1.54 -2.13
CA VAL A 44 -9.58 -0.28 -2.89
C VAL A 44 -8.91 0.82 -2.06
N LEU A 45 -9.37 1.03 -0.82
CA LEU A 45 -8.83 2.06 0.06
C LEU A 45 -7.41 1.73 0.54
N PHE A 46 -7.11 0.44 0.74
CA PHE A 46 -5.75 0.02 1.09
C PHE A 46 -4.78 0.25 -0.07
N ILE A 47 -5.18 -0.04 -1.32
CA ILE A 47 -4.32 0.21 -2.48
C ILE A 47 -4.12 1.72 -2.69
N SER A 48 -5.16 2.54 -2.51
CA SER A 48 -5.07 4.00 -2.72
C SER A 48 -4.17 4.74 -1.73
N THR A 49 -3.79 4.08 -0.64
CA THR A 49 -2.90 4.62 0.41
C THR A 49 -1.44 4.17 0.24
N LEU A 50 -1.12 3.50 -0.87
CA LEU A 50 0.24 3.11 -1.22
C LEU A 50 0.93 4.19 -2.07
N LYS A 51 2.25 4.26 -1.99
CA LYS A 51 3.08 5.12 -2.86
C LYS A 51 3.06 4.62 -4.30
N ALA A 52 3.23 5.54 -5.27
CA ALA A 52 3.10 5.26 -6.71
C ALA A 52 3.76 3.95 -7.20
N PRO A 53 5.01 3.60 -6.85
CA PRO A 53 5.62 2.36 -7.36
C PRO A 53 4.98 1.09 -6.82
N LEU A 54 4.44 1.12 -5.59
CA LEU A 54 3.71 0.00 -5.02
C LEU A 54 2.29 -0.05 -5.61
N TYR A 55 1.64 1.11 -5.73
CA TYR A 55 0.32 1.27 -6.34
C TYR A 55 0.31 0.74 -7.78
N ASP A 56 1.20 1.23 -8.65
CA ASP A 56 1.23 0.88 -10.07
C ASP A 56 1.43 -0.62 -10.30
N LYS A 57 2.33 -1.22 -9.50
CA LYS A 57 2.63 -2.66 -9.58
C LYS A 57 1.50 -3.53 -9.05
N LEU A 58 0.79 -3.08 -8.00
CA LEU A 58 -0.34 -3.82 -7.43
C LEU A 58 -1.62 -3.69 -8.28
N VAL A 59 -1.93 -2.51 -8.80
CA VAL A 59 -3.07 -2.29 -9.71
C VAL A 59 -2.90 -3.08 -11.00
N GLY A 60 -1.68 -3.22 -11.51
CA GLY A 60 -1.36 -4.08 -12.64
C GLY A 60 -1.34 -5.58 -12.33
N SER A 61 -1.46 -5.98 -11.07
CA SER A 61 -1.42 -7.38 -10.63
C SER A 61 -2.83 -7.99 -10.53
N ALA A 62 -2.95 -9.30 -10.75
CA ALA A 62 -4.24 -10.00 -10.72
C ALA A 62 -4.77 -10.28 -9.29
N THR A 63 -4.36 -9.51 -8.28
CA THR A 63 -4.73 -9.71 -6.88
C THR A 63 -6.20 -9.38 -6.66
N LYS A 64 -6.98 -10.33 -6.13
CA LYS A 64 -8.43 -10.18 -5.90
C LYS A 64 -8.80 -9.96 -4.44
N ASP A 65 -7.96 -10.43 -3.52
CA ASP A 65 -8.23 -10.44 -2.10
C ASP A 65 -7.18 -9.66 -1.31
N PHE A 66 -7.59 -9.16 -0.13
CA PHE A 66 -6.69 -8.43 0.77
C PHE A 66 -5.44 -9.24 1.15
N ALA A 67 -5.58 -10.55 1.34
CA ALA A 67 -4.44 -11.43 1.62
C ALA A 67 -3.42 -11.46 0.47
N ASP A 68 -3.91 -11.55 -0.78
CA ASP A 68 -3.05 -11.52 -1.97
C ASP A 68 -2.37 -10.17 -2.12
N ILE A 69 -3.11 -9.07 -1.89
CA ILE A 69 -2.57 -7.71 -1.90
C ILE A 69 -1.42 -7.57 -0.89
N VAL A 70 -1.58 -8.15 0.30
CA VAL A 70 -0.55 -8.10 1.34
C VAL A 70 0.71 -8.84 0.90
N ILE A 71 0.56 -10.07 0.40
CA ILE A 71 1.68 -10.91 -0.06
C ILE A 71 2.38 -10.25 -1.25
N SER A 72 1.64 -9.80 -2.25
CA SER A 72 2.19 -9.12 -3.42
C SER A 72 2.88 -7.81 -3.04
N GLY A 73 2.31 -7.03 -2.12
CA GLY A 73 2.91 -5.79 -1.63
C GLY A 73 4.27 -6.02 -0.94
N GLU A 74 4.37 -7.03 -0.08
CA GLU A 74 5.65 -7.42 0.54
C GLU A 74 6.68 -7.87 -0.50
N LEU A 75 6.27 -8.66 -1.51
CA LEU A 75 7.16 -9.12 -2.58
C LEU A 75 7.67 -7.96 -3.45
N ILE A 76 6.79 -7.04 -3.83
CA ILE A 76 7.14 -5.85 -4.63
C ILE A 76 8.07 -4.95 -3.83
N GLU A 77 7.77 -4.69 -2.55
CA GLU A 77 8.64 -3.90 -1.68
C GLU A 77 10.05 -4.50 -1.60
N ASN A 78 10.15 -5.82 -1.40
CA ASN A 78 11.44 -6.52 -1.35
C ASN A 78 12.17 -6.49 -2.71
N ALA A 79 11.46 -6.62 -3.83
CA ALA A 79 12.06 -6.53 -5.16
C ALA A 79 12.61 -5.12 -5.46
N ILE A 80 11.90 -4.08 -5.03
CA ILE A 80 12.36 -2.69 -5.12
C ILE A 80 13.61 -2.48 -4.25
N LYS A 81 13.55 -2.90 -2.97
CA LYS A 81 14.69 -2.77 -2.03
C LYS A 81 15.93 -3.54 -2.47
N SER A 82 15.76 -4.67 -3.16
CA SER A 82 16.86 -5.48 -3.70
C SER A 82 17.36 -5.02 -5.08
N GLY A 83 16.83 -3.92 -5.63
CA GLY A 83 17.23 -3.40 -6.94
C GLY A 83 16.79 -4.26 -8.13
N ARG A 84 15.89 -5.22 -7.92
CA ARG A 84 15.30 -6.06 -8.98
C ARG A 84 14.15 -5.36 -9.72
N MET A 85 13.62 -4.29 -9.14
CA MET A 85 12.62 -3.40 -9.74
C MET A 85 13.00 -1.94 -9.46
N GLU A 86 12.65 -1.04 -10.39
CA GLU A 86 12.79 0.40 -10.17
C GLU A 86 11.90 0.87 -9.01
N GLY A 87 12.52 1.50 -8.02
CA GLY A 87 11.84 2.11 -6.89
C GLY A 87 11.42 3.56 -7.15
N PRO A 88 10.76 4.21 -6.17
CA PRO A 88 10.21 5.57 -6.34
C PRO A 88 11.22 6.66 -6.66
N GLU A 89 12.53 6.43 -6.52
CA GLU A 89 13.55 7.50 -6.56
C GLU A 89 14.83 7.18 -7.36
N SER A 90 14.76 6.27 -8.35
CA SER A 90 15.90 6.06 -9.26
C SER A 90 15.74 6.85 -10.56
N SER A 91 15.75 8.17 -10.46
CA SER A 91 16.06 9.06 -11.58
C SER A 91 17.08 10.09 -11.14
N LYS A 92 18.25 9.64 -10.72
CA LYS A 92 19.40 10.51 -10.50
C LYS A 92 20.56 10.07 -11.39
N GLY A 93 20.68 10.77 -12.52
CA GLY A 93 21.92 10.94 -13.27
C GLY A 93 22.39 9.73 -14.08
N GLN A 94 21.91 9.61 -15.33
CA GLN A 94 22.75 9.09 -16.40
C GLN A 94 23.11 10.26 -17.31
N HIS A 95 24.30 10.79 -17.11
CA HIS A 95 25.06 11.55 -18.10
C HIS A 95 26.29 10.70 -18.41
N PRO A 96 26.64 10.60 -19.69
CA PRO A 96 27.78 11.39 -20.16
C PRO A 96 27.42 12.37 -21.29
#